data_AF-A0AAD7C8N5-F1
#
_entry.id   AF-A0AAD7C8N5-F1
#
_cell.length_a   1.000
_cell.length_b   1.000
_cell.length_c   1.000
_cell.angle_alpha   90.00
_cell.angle_beta   90.00
_cell.angle_gamma   90.00
#
_symmetry.space_group_name_H-M   'P 1'
#
loop_
_entity.id
_entity.type
_entity.pdbx_description
1 polymer ?
#
loop_
_entity_poly.entity_id
_entity_poly.type
_entity_poly.pdbx_seq_one_letter_code
_entity_poly.pdbx_strand_id
1 'polypeptide(L)'
;MRCYWRLLVCTTLLTGPAVASPLDARESPSIQEIPLPALTLPAQQPNFNGFDLTSALPPASILSAVPVPLPASCSGYLGAPGTNSECLTTTGMSALSIQFEDCGTPFVVCRCADAQMSMDVALDRFSRVPVGLRRYASTIAVMATQTEANAFLKCTYAFQLTHAYDFSGTTSYASATSAWLDALSTDSCVPDAYSQTNAVEDFAQTGVLNVYMLIFGGNLPPGFQTACMSNQLAYVNSLPLFNTETLFGNTCDIVNSGPPARFAHYPGYKATHRQQLVASLSSFSPFRSYCPGLGTPMAGSIFSTFLLHLSILGISSVLAHLDHRTAVTESSSLGPQLTLQPQAPSFAFDLTNALPPASSSLTPLSSLPPACSDSVGPTNECTATMSATAITYEDCGDPFVVCRCADANMTMDTIVDRLGRVPVGLRRFVANVVVSSAPLSGSHAYTNLTTGDIHMFGDTTMDVWIHEVPPFDTTPSASQGWAEALQQDTCVPDNYSQTNRVEDFAQLSVIKIYALLHSGNLPPGFNSTCMQNQLTFMDGLSLYNATQLFGNTCAIRGKAGRSARHTKPPAVLDASRVFQTVPLDPTATAGAALMRSSGVSTTITAGGWLVATCVFILFWA
;
A
#
# COMPACT_ATOMS: atom_id res chain seq x y z
N MET A 1 -11.69 62.66 27.88
CA MET A 1 -10.66 63.51 27.25
C MET A 1 -10.62 63.18 25.77
N ARG A 2 -10.84 64.18 24.92
CA ARG A 2 -10.88 64.07 23.46
C ARG A 2 -9.47 64.16 22.90
N CYS A 3 -9.15 63.42 21.85
CA CYS A 3 -8.18 63.83 20.84
C CYS A 3 -8.68 63.44 19.44
N TYR A 4 -8.58 64.40 18.54
CA TYR A 4 -9.02 64.41 17.14
C TYR A 4 -7.98 65.28 16.39
N TRP A 5 -7.72 64.95 15.11
CA TRP A 5 -7.07 65.76 14.03
C TRP A 5 -5.52 65.86 14.04
N ARG A 6 -4.76 65.93 12.91
CA ARG A 6 -4.98 66.02 11.43
C ARG A 6 -3.62 65.74 10.75
N LEU A 7 -3.51 64.85 9.74
CA LEU A 7 -3.37 65.08 8.28
C LEU A 7 -2.62 66.36 7.81
N LEU A 8 -1.59 66.19 6.95
CA LEU A 8 -1.31 67.10 5.84
C LEU A 8 -0.76 66.35 4.61
N VAL A 9 -1.27 66.76 3.45
CA VAL A 9 -1.03 66.27 2.08
C VAL A 9 0.06 67.12 1.43
N CYS A 10 0.85 66.55 0.50
CA CYS A 10 1.38 67.33 -0.63
C CYS A 10 1.66 66.45 -1.86
N THR A 11 1.04 66.85 -2.97
CA THR A 11 1.19 66.41 -4.36
C THR A 11 2.42 67.03 -5.03
N THR A 12 3.10 66.27 -5.92
CA THR A 12 3.77 66.82 -7.11
C THR A 12 3.77 65.83 -8.27
N LEU A 13 3.23 66.28 -9.41
CA LEU A 13 3.44 65.71 -10.74
C LEU A 13 4.86 66.02 -11.23
N LEU A 14 5.56 65.05 -11.81
CA LEU A 14 6.55 65.29 -12.85
C LEU A 14 6.53 64.14 -13.87
N THR A 15 6.38 64.54 -15.14
CA THR A 15 6.47 63.74 -16.37
C THR A 15 7.92 63.50 -16.76
N GLY A 16 8.29 62.26 -17.14
CA GLY A 16 9.59 61.94 -17.75
C GLY A 16 9.66 60.49 -18.27
N PRO A 17 10.38 60.22 -19.38
CA PRO A 17 10.17 59.02 -20.20
C PRO A 17 10.88 57.77 -19.67
N ALA A 18 10.33 56.62 -20.09
CA ALA A 18 10.76 55.28 -19.75
C ALA A 18 12.24 55.01 -20.05
N VAL A 19 12.96 54.55 -19.03
CA VAL A 19 14.15 53.71 -19.18
C VAL A 19 13.93 52.49 -18.28
N ALA A 20 13.71 51.33 -18.90
CA ALA A 20 13.58 50.08 -18.20
C ALA A 20 14.97 49.61 -17.73
N SER A 21 15.29 49.84 -16.46
CA SER A 21 16.36 49.13 -15.78
C SER A 21 15.86 47.74 -15.35
N PRO A 22 16.73 46.71 -15.29
CA PRO A 22 16.33 45.38 -14.84
C PRO A 22 15.89 45.47 -13.39
N LEU A 23 14.68 45.00 -13.10
CA LEU A 23 14.21 44.79 -11.73
C LEU A 23 15.07 43.68 -11.12
N ASP A 24 15.96 44.07 -10.20
CA ASP A 24 16.58 43.15 -9.25
C ASP A 24 15.50 42.30 -8.58
N ALA A 25 15.65 40.99 -8.68
CA ALA A 25 14.90 40.02 -7.91
C ALA A 25 15.23 40.26 -6.42
N ARG A 26 14.41 41.04 -5.73
CA ARG A 26 14.47 41.12 -4.27
C ARG A 26 14.23 39.72 -3.71
N GLU A 27 15.22 39.22 -2.98
CA GLU A 27 15.14 37.99 -2.20
C GLU A 27 13.86 38.03 -1.33
N SER A 28 13.11 36.93 -1.39
CA SER A 28 11.99 36.70 -0.47
C SER A 28 12.56 36.73 0.95
N PRO A 29 11.99 37.49 1.90
CA PRO A 29 12.46 37.45 3.28
C PRO A 29 12.33 36.01 3.79
N SER A 30 13.44 35.41 4.18
CA SER A 30 13.41 34.13 4.89
C SER A 30 12.47 34.28 6.06
N ILE A 31 11.44 33.44 6.16
CA ILE A 31 10.62 33.35 7.35
C ILE A 31 11.58 32.87 8.44
N GLN A 32 12.06 33.81 9.25
CA GLN A 32 12.88 33.49 10.41
C GLN A 32 11.94 32.76 11.37
N GLU A 33 12.11 31.44 11.49
CA GLU A 33 11.44 30.66 12.53
C GLU A 33 11.79 31.30 13.86
N ILE A 34 10.82 31.99 14.47
CA ILE A 34 10.94 32.39 15.86
C ILE A 34 10.97 31.07 16.62
N PRO A 35 12.03 30.75 17.39
CA PRO A 35 12.10 29.49 18.12
C PRO A 35 10.93 29.45 19.10
N LEU A 36 9.92 28.63 18.80
CA LEU A 36 8.84 28.36 19.73
C LEU A 36 9.36 27.41 20.81
N PRO A 37 8.98 27.61 22.08
CA PRO A 37 9.42 26.72 23.15
C PRO A 37 8.88 25.31 22.91
N ALA A 38 9.71 24.31 23.23
CA ALA A 38 9.28 22.93 23.27
C ALA A 38 8.11 22.74 24.26
N LEU A 39 7.16 21.90 23.90
CA LEU A 39 6.02 21.57 24.73
C LEU A 39 6.45 20.62 25.86
N THR A 40 5.92 20.84 27.06
CA THR A 40 6.21 20.00 28.23
C THR A 40 5.20 18.86 28.42
N LEU A 41 4.19 18.79 27.56
CA LEU A 41 3.14 17.78 27.62
C LEU A 41 3.70 16.40 27.22
N PRO A 42 3.34 15.31 27.91
CA PRO A 42 3.76 13.96 27.54
C PRO A 42 3.16 13.53 26.19
N ALA A 43 3.96 12.84 25.38
CA ALA A 43 3.50 12.17 24.17
C ALA A 43 2.71 10.89 24.49
N GLN A 44 1.61 10.64 23.77
CA GLN A 44 0.87 9.37 23.89
C GLN A 44 1.61 8.20 23.26
N GLN A 45 2.23 8.45 22.12
CA GLN A 45 2.99 7.46 21.36
C GLN A 45 4.41 7.97 21.05
N PRO A 46 5.40 7.08 20.85
CA PRO A 46 6.73 7.50 20.46
C PRO A 46 6.77 8.13 19.05
N ASN A 47 5.82 7.77 18.18
CA ASN A 47 5.67 8.26 16.81
C ASN A 47 4.30 7.82 16.24
N PHE A 48 3.97 8.26 15.02
CA PHE A 48 2.77 7.86 14.28
C PHE A 48 2.89 6.51 13.55
N ASN A 49 3.81 5.63 13.97
CA ASN A 49 3.92 4.31 13.35
C ASN A 49 2.73 3.44 13.76
N GLY A 50 2.13 2.74 12.80
CA GLY A 50 1.09 1.73 13.08
C GLY A 50 -0.24 1.96 12.38
N PHE A 51 -0.42 3.05 11.64
CA PHE A 51 -1.58 3.24 10.76
C PHE A 51 -1.20 3.90 9.43
N ASP A 52 -2.03 3.69 8.43
CA ASP A 52 -1.80 4.13 7.05
C ASP A 52 -3.06 4.82 6.52
N LEU A 53 -2.98 6.13 6.30
CA LEU A 53 -4.08 6.89 5.72
C LEU A 53 -4.23 6.65 4.22
N THR A 54 -3.16 6.24 3.53
CA THR A 54 -3.16 6.07 2.08
C THR A 54 -3.89 4.80 1.66
N SER A 55 -3.83 3.73 2.46
CA SER A 55 -4.59 2.51 2.18
C SER A 55 -6.10 2.64 2.45
N ALA A 56 -6.50 3.60 3.28
CA ALA A 56 -7.90 3.76 3.71
C ALA A 56 -8.77 4.51 2.70
N LEU A 57 -8.16 5.20 1.73
CA LEU A 57 -8.86 6.00 0.73
C LEU A 57 -8.53 5.51 -0.68
N PRO A 58 -9.52 5.46 -1.59
CA PRO A 58 -9.25 5.18 -3.00
C PRO A 58 -8.40 6.31 -3.60
N PRO A 59 -7.48 6.00 -4.54
CA PRO A 59 -6.74 7.01 -5.26
C PRO A 59 -7.68 7.82 -6.17
N ALA A 60 -7.50 9.14 -6.23
CA ALA A 60 -8.17 9.99 -7.21
C ALA A 60 -7.64 9.72 -8.63
N SER A 61 -8.51 9.72 -9.64
CA SER A 61 -8.08 9.46 -11.01
C SER A 61 -7.22 10.61 -11.55
N ILE A 62 -6.09 10.27 -12.16
CA ILE A 62 -5.21 11.22 -12.84
C ILE A 62 -5.69 11.36 -14.28
N LEU A 63 -6.21 12.53 -14.65
CA LEU A 63 -6.64 12.85 -16.02
C LEU A 63 -5.45 13.06 -16.95
N SER A 64 -4.37 13.66 -16.45
CA SER A 64 -3.14 13.86 -17.22
C SER A 64 -1.92 13.98 -16.32
N ALA A 65 -0.81 13.40 -16.72
CA ALA A 65 0.50 13.61 -16.12
C ALA A 65 1.50 13.98 -17.22
N VAL A 66 1.87 15.25 -17.30
CA VAL A 66 2.69 15.78 -18.39
C VAL A 66 4.03 16.25 -17.85
N PRO A 67 5.17 15.77 -18.38
CA PRO A 67 6.47 16.34 -18.05
C PRO A 67 6.52 17.83 -18.35
N VAL A 68 7.00 18.62 -17.39
CA VAL A 68 7.15 20.08 -17.55
C VAL A 68 8.59 20.49 -17.27
N PRO A 69 9.06 21.61 -17.85
CA PRO A 69 10.31 22.23 -17.42
C PRO A 69 10.28 22.48 -15.90
N LEU A 70 11.41 22.28 -15.24
CA LEU A 70 11.52 22.42 -13.79
C LEU A 70 11.09 23.84 -13.35
N PRO A 71 9.97 24.01 -12.64
CA PRO A 71 9.51 25.33 -12.28
C PRO A 71 10.37 25.91 -11.15
N ALA A 72 10.34 27.23 -11.01
CA ALA A 72 11.07 27.94 -9.94
C ALA A 72 10.73 27.44 -8.54
N SER A 73 9.49 26.95 -8.34
CA SER A 73 9.06 26.35 -7.07
C SER A 73 9.76 25.03 -6.75
N CYS A 74 10.43 24.41 -7.72
CA CYS A 74 11.17 23.17 -7.54
C CYS A 74 12.68 23.39 -7.65
N SER A 75 13.12 24.32 -8.50
CA SER A 75 14.54 24.66 -8.62
C SER A 75 15.12 25.28 -7.35
N GLY A 76 14.29 25.85 -6.46
CA GLY A 76 14.73 26.37 -5.16
C GLY A 76 15.33 25.30 -4.24
N TYR A 77 15.04 24.02 -4.48
CA TYR A 77 15.61 22.88 -3.74
C TYR A 77 16.92 22.36 -4.33
N LEU A 78 17.30 22.86 -5.53
CA LEU A 78 18.62 22.57 -6.12
C LEU A 78 19.67 23.48 -5.47
N GLY A 79 20.15 23.09 -4.29
CA GLY A 79 21.26 23.78 -3.65
C GLY A 79 22.61 23.36 -4.23
N ALA A 80 23.62 24.22 -4.07
CA ALA A 80 25.01 23.84 -4.33
C ALA A 80 25.45 22.77 -3.32
N PRO A 81 26.30 21.80 -3.71
CA PRO A 81 26.79 20.76 -2.79
C PRO A 81 27.35 21.38 -1.51
N GLY A 82 26.82 21.01 -0.34
CA GLY A 82 27.25 21.51 0.98
C GLY A 82 26.44 22.67 1.55
N THR A 83 25.43 23.17 0.84
CA THR A 83 24.30 23.88 1.47
C THR A 83 23.26 22.85 1.91
N ASN A 84 22.18 23.21 2.62
CA ASN A 84 21.08 22.30 2.95
C ASN A 84 20.29 21.88 1.68
N SER A 85 20.99 21.49 0.61
CA SER A 85 20.44 21.00 -0.64
C SER A 85 19.85 19.62 -0.38
N GLU A 86 18.53 19.53 -0.45
CA GLU A 86 17.79 18.32 -0.13
C GLU A 86 17.77 17.30 -1.28
N CYS A 87 18.25 17.70 -2.47
CA CYS A 87 18.74 16.77 -3.48
C CYS A 87 20.27 16.67 -3.36
N LEU A 88 20.83 15.46 -3.19
CA LEU A 88 22.27 15.26 -3.03
C LEU A 88 23.03 15.46 -4.35
N THR A 89 22.33 15.46 -5.47
CA THR A 89 22.91 15.68 -6.81
C THR A 89 22.25 16.88 -7.48
N THR A 90 23.06 17.81 -7.99
CA THR A 90 22.62 18.98 -8.76
C THR A 90 22.06 18.60 -10.14
N THR A 91 22.27 17.36 -10.57
CA THR A 91 21.82 16.81 -11.84
C THR A 91 20.69 15.81 -11.60
N GLY A 92 19.44 16.28 -11.62
CA GLY A 92 18.32 15.39 -11.96
C GLY A 92 17.00 15.58 -11.21
N MET A 93 16.55 16.80 -10.93
CA MET A 93 15.14 16.96 -10.55
C MET A 93 14.25 16.86 -11.80
N SER A 94 13.28 15.94 -11.79
CA SER A 94 12.22 15.87 -12.79
C SER A 94 10.95 16.50 -12.24
N ALA A 95 10.10 17.04 -13.13
CA ALA A 95 8.82 17.65 -12.76
C ALA A 95 7.70 17.17 -13.68
N LEU A 96 6.56 16.86 -13.08
CA LEU A 96 5.30 16.56 -13.77
C LEU A 96 4.25 17.60 -13.40
N SER A 97 3.44 18.01 -14.37
CA SER A 97 2.16 18.70 -14.16
C SER A 97 1.07 17.64 -14.16
N ILE A 98 0.36 17.52 -13.04
CA ILE A 98 -0.61 16.46 -12.76
C ILE A 98 -2.01 17.07 -12.63
N GLN A 99 -2.93 16.62 -13.46
CA GLN A 99 -4.34 16.97 -13.38
C GLN A 99 -5.11 15.81 -12.75
N PHE A 100 -5.72 16.03 -11.59
CA PHE A 100 -6.69 15.08 -11.02
C PHE A 100 -8.09 15.38 -11.53
N GLU A 101 -8.94 14.36 -11.58
CA GLU A 101 -10.34 14.48 -12.01
C GLU A 101 -11.19 15.38 -11.10
N ASP A 102 -10.84 15.42 -9.81
CA ASP A 102 -11.55 16.14 -8.78
C ASP A 102 -11.01 17.55 -8.54
N CYS A 103 -9.98 17.99 -9.26
CA CYS A 103 -9.42 19.33 -9.09
C CYS A 103 -9.41 20.05 -10.43
N GLY A 104 -9.85 21.32 -10.47
CA GLY A 104 -9.87 22.09 -11.72
C GLY A 104 -8.49 22.59 -12.16
N THR A 105 -7.49 22.57 -11.26
CA THR A 105 -6.14 23.10 -11.49
C THR A 105 -5.09 22.00 -11.35
N PRO A 106 -4.07 21.96 -12.23
CA PRO A 106 -3.02 20.96 -12.12
C PRO A 106 -2.04 21.28 -10.99
N PHE A 107 -1.52 20.23 -10.39
CA PHE A 107 -0.45 20.25 -9.39
C PHE A 107 0.90 20.06 -10.07
N VAL A 108 1.95 20.61 -9.47
CA VAL A 108 3.32 20.29 -9.88
C VAL A 108 3.91 19.28 -8.91
N VAL A 109 4.41 18.15 -9.41
CA VAL A 109 5.15 17.18 -8.60
C VAL A 109 6.58 17.09 -9.11
N CYS A 110 7.52 17.38 -8.23
CA CYS A 110 8.94 17.42 -8.50
C CYS A 110 9.64 16.33 -7.69
N ARG A 111 10.61 15.66 -8.30
CA ARG A 111 11.32 14.55 -7.68
C ARG A 111 12.82 14.67 -7.92
N CYS A 112 13.62 14.67 -6.84
CA CYS A 112 15.08 14.54 -6.98
C CYS A 112 15.43 13.17 -7.60
N ALA A 113 16.42 13.09 -8.48
CA ALA A 113 16.81 11.83 -9.14
C ALA A 113 17.16 10.72 -8.13
N ASP A 114 17.78 11.13 -7.02
CA ASP A 114 18.22 10.32 -5.88
C ASP A 114 17.15 10.12 -4.81
N ALA A 115 15.92 10.64 -5.01
CA ALA A 115 14.80 10.32 -4.13
C ALA A 115 14.47 8.82 -4.24
N GLN A 116 14.42 8.12 -3.10
CA GLN A 116 14.10 6.69 -3.06
C GLN A 116 12.66 6.39 -3.50
N MET A 117 11.73 7.31 -3.22
CA MET A 117 10.35 7.19 -3.69
C MET A 117 10.29 7.47 -5.19
N SER A 118 9.74 6.55 -5.97
CA SER A 118 9.48 6.77 -7.40
C SER A 118 8.40 7.84 -7.61
N MET A 119 8.35 8.43 -8.81
CA MET A 119 7.31 9.40 -9.14
C MET A 119 5.92 8.78 -9.04
N ASP A 120 5.73 7.56 -9.55
CA ASP A 120 4.43 6.89 -9.53
C ASP A 120 3.94 6.60 -8.10
N VAL A 121 4.84 6.19 -7.20
CA VAL A 121 4.50 5.99 -5.78
C VAL A 121 4.12 7.32 -5.11
N ALA A 122 4.81 8.42 -5.46
CA ALA A 122 4.47 9.74 -4.96
C ALA A 122 3.08 10.19 -5.43
N LEU A 123 2.77 9.96 -6.71
CA LEU A 123 1.47 10.28 -7.30
C LEU A 123 0.35 9.44 -6.70
N ASP A 124 0.53 8.12 -6.56
CA ASP A 124 -0.44 7.24 -5.92
C ASP A 124 -0.73 7.71 -4.48
N ARG A 125 0.30 7.94 -3.67
CA ARG A 125 0.14 8.42 -2.28
C ARG A 125 -0.55 9.77 -2.19
N PHE A 126 -0.16 10.73 -3.03
CA PHE A 126 -0.81 12.03 -3.05
C PHE A 126 -2.26 11.95 -3.51
N SER A 127 -2.57 11.09 -4.49
CA SER A 127 -3.94 10.90 -4.99
C SER A 127 -4.90 10.34 -3.94
N ARG A 128 -4.37 9.69 -2.89
CA ARG A 128 -5.14 9.11 -1.77
C ARG A 128 -5.38 10.11 -0.64
N VAL A 129 -4.78 11.29 -0.67
CA VAL A 129 -5.06 12.34 0.31
C VAL A 129 -6.46 12.90 0.09
N PRO A 130 -7.25 13.16 1.16
CA PRO A 130 -8.54 13.83 1.04
C PRO A 130 -8.44 15.12 0.21
N VAL A 131 -9.38 15.32 -0.71
CA VAL A 131 -9.33 16.44 -1.67
C VAL A 131 -9.31 17.80 -0.97
N GLY A 132 -9.96 17.91 0.20
CA GLY A 132 -9.98 19.11 1.02
C GLY A 132 -8.59 19.52 1.50
N LEU A 133 -7.68 18.57 1.75
CA LEU A 133 -6.29 18.88 2.10
C LEU A 133 -5.44 19.18 0.87
N ARG A 134 -5.66 18.46 -0.25
CA ARG A 134 -4.87 18.66 -1.49
C ARG A 134 -4.91 20.09 -1.99
N ARG A 135 -6.04 20.80 -1.86
CA ARG A 135 -6.19 22.20 -2.33
C ARG A 135 -5.23 23.20 -1.67
N TYR A 136 -4.61 22.85 -0.54
CA TYR A 136 -3.65 23.71 0.16
C TYR A 136 -2.21 23.55 -0.37
N ALA A 137 -1.97 22.64 -1.30
CA ALA A 137 -0.71 22.53 -2.02
C ALA A 137 -0.87 22.88 -3.50
N SER A 138 0.20 23.41 -4.09
CA SER A 138 0.32 23.62 -5.54
C SER A 138 1.58 22.97 -6.12
N THR A 139 2.56 22.67 -5.26
CA THR A 139 3.81 22.02 -5.62
C THR A 139 4.15 20.99 -4.54
N ILE A 140 4.54 19.80 -4.97
CA ILE A 140 5.01 18.69 -4.15
C ILE A 140 6.45 18.40 -4.54
N ALA A 141 7.36 18.45 -3.57
CA ALA A 141 8.75 18.07 -3.76
C ALA A 141 9.02 16.74 -3.04
N VAL A 142 9.45 15.74 -3.81
CA VAL A 142 9.88 14.41 -3.35
C VAL A 142 11.39 14.40 -3.35
N MET A 143 12.00 14.30 -2.16
CA MET A 143 13.43 14.58 -2.01
C MET A 143 14.21 13.38 -1.50
N ALA A 144 15.54 13.50 -1.54
CA ALA A 144 16.43 12.44 -1.15
C ALA A 144 16.50 12.34 0.37
N THR A 145 16.01 11.23 0.92
CA THR A 145 16.15 10.92 2.33
C THR A 145 17.23 9.88 2.52
N GLN A 146 18.17 10.11 3.45
CA GLN A 146 19.29 9.18 3.69
C GLN A 146 18.90 7.91 4.47
N THR A 147 17.65 7.79 4.93
CA THR A 147 17.19 6.63 5.70
C THR A 147 15.77 6.22 5.29
N GLU A 148 15.63 4.97 4.85
CA GLU A 148 14.40 4.28 4.44
C GLU A 148 13.41 4.08 5.61
N ALA A 149 12.88 5.14 6.21
CA ALA A 149 11.77 4.99 7.14
C ALA A 149 10.45 4.88 6.37
N ASN A 150 10.23 3.74 5.69
CA ASN A 150 8.96 3.37 5.04
C ASN A 150 7.73 3.52 5.96
N ALA A 151 7.92 3.50 7.28
CA ALA A 151 6.88 3.69 8.27
C ALA A 151 6.37 5.14 8.39
N PHE A 152 7.25 6.15 8.28
CA PHE A 152 6.87 7.56 8.42
C PHE A 152 6.09 8.09 7.21
N LEU A 153 6.38 7.52 6.04
CA LEU A 153 5.89 7.97 4.75
C LEU A 153 4.37 7.87 4.54
N LYS A 154 3.67 7.06 5.35
CA LYS A 154 2.24 6.75 5.20
C LYS A 154 1.31 7.86 5.66
N CYS A 155 1.71 8.64 6.68
CA CYS A 155 0.96 9.80 7.16
C CYS A 155 1.59 11.15 6.76
N THR A 156 2.80 11.12 6.17
CA THR A 156 3.57 12.34 5.86
C THR A 156 2.80 13.30 4.94
N TYR A 157 2.06 12.81 3.95
CA TYR A 157 1.31 13.70 3.04
C TYR A 157 0.21 14.48 3.78
N ALA A 158 -0.61 13.79 4.59
CA ALA A 158 -1.65 14.44 5.38
C ALA A 158 -1.05 15.42 6.41
N PHE A 159 0.08 15.01 7.01
CA PHE A 159 0.84 15.83 7.95
C PHE A 159 1.30 17.14 7.32
N GLN A 160 2.05 17.05 6.20
CA GLN A 160 2.60 18.22 5.52
C GLN A 160 1.50 19.11 4.91
N LEU A 161 0.37 18.54 4.50
CA LEU A 161 -0.77 19.33 4.02
C LEU A 161 -1.55 19.99 5.15
N THR A 162 -1.48 19.45 6.37
CA THR A 162 -2.01 20.13 7.56
C THR A 162 -1.14 21.35 7.89
N HIS A 163 0.18 21.27 7.73
CA HIS A 163 1.05 22.46 7.76
C HIS A 163 0.64 23.47 6.70
N ALA A 164 0.45 23.05 5.45
CA ALA A 164 0.01 23.96 4.39
C ALA A 164 -1.33 24.64 4.73
N TYR A 165 -2.27 23.90 5.34
CA TYR A 165 -3.50 24.47 5.88
C TYR A 165 -3.24 25.47 7.01
N ASP A 166 -2.40 25.14 7.99
CA ASP A 166 -2.02 26.00 9.10
C ASP A 166 -1.50 27.36 8.61
N PHE A 167 -0.59 27.32 7.64
CA PHE A 167 0.00 28.50 7.02
C PHE A 167 -0.95 29.27 6.10
N SER A 168 -2.11 28.71 5.74
CA SER A 168 -3.05 29.34 4.80
C SER A 168 -3.91 30.46 5.42
N GLY A 169 -3.93 30.56 6.76
CA GLY A 169 -4.69 31.54 7.52
C GLY A 169 -4.40 33.00 7.12
N THR A 170 -5.46 33.81 7.03
CA THR A 170 -5.37 35.18 6.47
C THR A 170 -4.77 36.22 7.42
N THR A 171 -4.66 35.92 8.72
CA THR A 171 -4.17 36.85 9.76
C THR A 171 -3.08 36.25 10.65
N SER A 172 -3.05 34.93 10.83
CA SER A 172 -2.08 34.18 11.62
C SER A 172 -2.16 32.69 11.27
N TYR A 173 -1.12 31.93 11.61
CA TYR A 173 -1.18 30.46 11.58
C TYR A 173 -2.25 29.97 12.56
N ALA A 174 -3.01 28.94 12.20
CA ALA A 174 -3.99 28.31 13.09
C ALA A 174 -3.33 27.85 14.41
N SER A 175 -2.12 27.30 14.33
CA SER A 175 -1.26 26.89 15.44
C SER A 175 -0.71 28.05 16.29
N ALA A 176 -0.80 29.29 15.79
CA ALA A 176 -0.38 30.49 16.51
C ALA A 176 -1.56 31.26 17.11
N THR A 177 -2.80 30.82 16.91
CA THR A 177 -3.97 31.48 17.49
C THR A 177 -4.06 31.22 18.99
N SER A 178 -4.61 32.17 19.74
CA SER A 178 -4.87 31.96 21.18
C SER A 178 -5.81 30.78 21.41
N ALA A 179 -6.80 30.57 20.52
CA ALA A 179 -7.73 29.45 20.64
C ALA A 179 -7.05 28.09 20.54
N TRP A 180 -6.05 27.92 19.66
CA TRP A 180 -5.24 26.71 19.62
C TRP A 180 -4.35 26.57 20.85
N LEU A 181 -3.64 27.64 21.23
CA LEU A 181 -2.72 27.60 22.38
C LEU A 181 -3.47 27.34 23.70
N ASP A 182 -4.68 27.87 23.86
CA ASP A 182 -5.56 27.61 25.00
C ASP A 182 -5.99 26.13 25.01
N ALA A 183 -6.42 25.59 23.85
CA ALA A 183 -6.78 24.18 23.72
C ALA A 183 -5.60 23.25 24.05
N LEU A 184 -4.42 23.52 23.48
CA LEU A 184 -3.19 22.82 23.76
C LEU A 184 -2.80 22.88 25.25
N SER A 185 -2.88 24.05 25.88
CA SER A 185 -2.54 24.21 27.31
C SER A 185 -3.53 23.57 28.28
N THR A 186 -4.76 23.30 27.83
CA THR A 186 -5.82 22.67 28.64
C THR A 186 -5.67 21.14 28.65
N ASP A 187 -5.12 20.58 27.58
CA ASP A 187 -4.89 19.15 27.43
C ASP A 187 -3.68 18.66 28.22
N SER A 188 -3.67 17.36 28.54
CA SER A 188 -2.66 16.73 29.39
C SER A 188 -1.64 15.90 28.61
N CYS A 189 -1.76 15.84 27.28
CA CYS A 189 -0.85 15.10 26.40
C CYS A 189 -0.81 15.73 25.00
N VAL A 190 0.14 15.28 24.19
CA VAL A 190 0.22 15.53 22.74
C VAL A 190 0.19 14.20 21.98
N PRO A 191 -0.07 14.19 20.66
CA PRO A 191 -0.15 12.96 19.88
C PRO A 191 1.09 12.08 20.00
N ASP A 192 2.27 12.62 19.70
CA ASP A 192 3.53 11.86 19.73
C ASP A 192 4.75 12.69 20.16
N ALA A 193 5.92 12.04 20.24
CA ALA A 193 7.16 12.70 20.64
C ALA A 193 7.58 13.83 19.69
N TYR A 194 7.19 13.77 18.42
CA TYR A 194 7.48 14.83 17.45
C TYR A 194 6.59 16.05 17.68
N SER A 195 5.33 15.84 18.03
CA SER A 195 4.38 16.88 18.43
C SER A 195 4.91 17.75 19.58
N GLN A 196 5.74 17.18 20.46
CA GLN A 196 6.34 17.92 21.60
C GLN A 196 7.32 19.04 21.18
N THR A 197 7.77 19.03 19.93
CA THR A 197 8.80 19.99 19.48
C THR A 197 8.31 21.43 19.50
N ASN A 198 7.06 21.70 19.09
CA ASN A 198 6.39 23.00 19.21
C ASN A 198 4.89 22.89 18.83
N ALA A 199 4.13 23.97 19.05
CA ALA A 199 2.69 24.04 18.78
C ALA A 199 2.30 23.87 17.29
N VAL A 200 3.21 24.13 16.36
CA VAL A 200 2.98 23.97 14.91
C VAL A 200 3.02 22.49 14.54
N GLU A 201 4.04 21.76 15.00
CA GLU A 201 4.14 20.32 14.76
C GLU A 201 3.02 19.55 15.46
N ASP A 202 2.65 19.97 16.67
CA ASP A 202 1.50 19.42 17.40
C ASP A 202 0.17 19.63 16.65
N PHE A 203 -0.03 20.82 16.07
CA PHE A 203 -1.22 21.11 15.25
C PHE A 203 -1.29 20.19 14.03
N ALA A 204 -0.16 20.01 13.34
CA ALA A 204 -0.09 19.14 12.17
C ALA A 204 -0.36 17.67 12.52
N GLN A 205 0.20 17.15 13.62
CA GLN A 205 -0.07 15.79 14.08
C GLN A 205 -1.52 15.61 14.53
N THR A 206 -2.09 16.58 15.22
CA THR A 206 -3.51 16.56 15.62
C THR A 206 -4.43 16.56 14.39
N GLY A 207 -4.09 17.31 13.34
CA GLY A 207 -4.81 17.26 12.07
C GLY A 207 -4.78 15.89 11.39
N VAL A 208 -3.65 15.18 11.43
CA VAL A 208 -3.56 13.80 10.92
C VAL A 208 -4.50 12.86 11.70
N LEU A 209 -4.53 12.95 13.03
CA LEU A 209 -5.46 12.17 13.84
C LEU A 209 -6.91 12.51 13.55
N ASN A 210 -7.21 13.78 13.29
CA ASN A 210 -8.55 14.22 12.92
C ASN A 210 -9.01 13.64 11.57
N VAL A 211 -8.13 13.67 10.56
CA VAL A 211 -8.36 13.01 9.27
C VAL A 211 -8.66 11.52 9.47
N TYR A 212 -7.86 10.85 10.30
CA TYR A 212 -8.09 9.45 10.65
C TYR A 212 -9.48 9.25 11.27
N MET A 213 -9.84 10.04 12.29
CA MET A 213 -11.16 9.94 12.93
C MET A 213 -12.30 10.11 11.91
N LEU A 214 -12.19 11.05 10.98
CA LEU A 214 -13.25 11.24 9.99
C LEU A 214 -13.36 10.08 8.98
N ILE A 215 -12.25 9.39 8.66
CA ILE A 215 -12.26 8.18 7.83
C ILE A 215 -12.87 6.99 8.60
N PHE A 216 -12.51 6.86 9.88
CA PHE A 216 -12.82 5.67 10.69
C PHE A 216 -13.95 5.91 11.70
N GLY A 217 -14.91 6.78 11.37
CA GLY A 217 -16.18 6.92 12.10
C GLY A 217 -16.03 7.47 13.52
N GLY A 218 -15.05 8.33 13.76
CA GLY A 218 -14.78 8.99 15.03
C GLY A 218 -13.76 8.25 15.92
N ASN A 219 -13.23 7.11 15.48
CA ASN A 219 -12.24 6.35 16.24
C ASN A 219 -10.82 6.87 15.98
N LEU A 220 -9.99 6.90 17.02
CA LEU A 220 -8.55 7.14 16.89
C LEU A 220 -7.80 5.84 16.53
N PRO A 221 -6.57 5.94 15.98
CA PRO A 221 -5.73 4.77 15.79
C PRO A 221 -5.41 4.06 17.12
N PRO A 222 -5.12 2.74 17.10
CA PRO A 222 -4.70 2.02 18.30
C PRO A 222 -3.52 2.72 19.02
N GLY A 223 -3.62 2.83 20.34
CA GLY A 223 -2.61 3.48 21.17
C GLY A 223 -2.86 4.97 21.46
N PHE A 224 -3.78 5.62 20.74
CA PHE A 224 -4.18 7.00 21.01
C PHE A 224 -5.48 7.05 21.81
N GLN A 225 -5.63 8.05 22.68
CA GLN A 225 -6.80 8.28 23.51
C GLN A 225 -7.29 9.71 23.36
N THR A 226 -8.59 9.89 23.13
CA THR A 226 -9.19 11.22 22.97
C THR A 226 -9.13 12.03 24.27
N ALA A 227 -9.20 11.37 25.43
CA ALA A 227 -9.39 12.03 26.72
C ALA A 227 -8.27 13.02 27.09
N CYS A 228 -7.01 12.73 26.74
CA CYS A 228 -5.90 13.59 27.15
C CYS A 228 -5.61 14.74 26.16
N MET A 229 -6.12 14.67 24.92
CA MET A 229 -5.98 15.69 23.87
C MET A 229 -7.34 16.17 23.32
N SER A 230 -8.36 16.15 24.19
CA SER A 230 -9.75 16.38 23.79
C SER A 230 -10.00 17.80 23.28
N ASN A 231 -9.30 18.80 23.85
CA ASN A 231 -9.46 20.19 23.48
C ASN A 231 -8.76 20.49 22.15
N GLN A 232 -7.57 19.93 21.92
CA GLN A 232 -6.85 19.97 20.64
C GLN A 232 -7.72 19.38 19.52
N LEU A 233 -8.27 18.17 19.73
CA LEU A 233 -9.15 17.53 18.77
C LEU A 233 -10.44 18.33 18.54
N ALA A 234 -11.05 18.90 19.59
CA ALA A 234 -12.22 19.76 19.48
C ALA A 234 -11.93 21.04 18.68
N TYR A 235 -10.76 21.66 18.90
CA TYR A 235 -10.32 22.81 18.13
C TYR A 235 -10.17 22.46 16.66
N VAL A 236 -9.41 21.40 16.31
CA VAL A 236 -9.24 20.99 14.91
C VAL A 236 -10.59 20.66 14.27
N ASN A 237 -11.48 19.92 14.95
CA ASN A 237 -12.84 19.64 14.47
C ASN A 237 -13.69 20.89 14.23
N SER A 238 -13.41 22.00 14.95
CA SER A 238 -14.13 23.26 14.76
C SER A 238 -13.70 24.03 13.51
N LEU A 239 -12.57 23.66 12.91
CA LEU A 239 -12.03 24.34 11.75
C LEU A 239 -12.85 23.97 10.50
N PRO A 240 -13.13 24.93 9.60
CA PRO A 240 -13.97 24.69 8.43
C PRO A 240 -13.51 23.57 7.50
N LEU A 241 -12.22 23.22 7.50
CA LEU A 241 -11.68 22.13 6.69
C LEU A 241 -11.99 20.74 7.26
N PHE A 242 -11.93 20.58 8.58
CA PHE A 242 -11.90 19.28 9.25
C PHE A 242 -13.30 18.77 9.60
N ASN A 243 -14.14 18.67 8.57
CA ASN A 243 -15.42 17.95 8.63
C ASN A 243 -15.58 17.10 7.36
N THR A 244 -16.50 16.14 7.38
CA THR A 244 -16.65 15.17 6.29
C THR A 244 -16.97 15.82 4.94
N GLU A 245 -17.77 16.90 4.93
CA GLU A 245 -18.21 17.55 3.70
C GLU A 245 -17.07 18.29 3.00
N THR A 246 -16.26 19.02 3.76
CA THR A 246 -15.16 19.82 3.18
C THR A 246 -13.89 19.01 2.98
N LEU A 247 -13.61 18.04 3.85
CA LEU A 247 -12.39 17.23 3.77
C LEU A 247 -12.47 16.20 2.63
N PHE A 248 -13.62 15.54 2.47
CA PHE A 248 -13.88 14.52 1.44
C PHE A 248 -14.89 14.97 0.39
N GLY A 249 -15.02 16.28 0.16
CA GLY A 249 -15.92 16.79 -0.86
C GLY A 249 -15.56 16.29 -2.27
N ASN A 250 -16.35 16.68 -3.26
CA ASN A 250 -16.17 16.16 -4.62
C ASN A 250 -15.13 16.93 -5.44
N THR A 251 -14.60 18.04 -4.92
CA THR A 251 -13.63 18.84 -5.69
C THR A 251 -12.67 19.66 -4.85
N CYS A 252 -11.48 19.96 -5.40
CA CYS A 252 -10.59 20.99 -4.88
C CYS A 252 -11.21 22.40 -4.89
N ASP A 253 -12.27 22.62 -5.69
CA ASP A 253 -12.90 23.93 -5.89
C ASP A 253 -13.97 24.27 -4.85
N ILE A 254 -14.06 23.59 -3.69
CA ILE A 254 -15.12 23.83 -2.69
C ILE A 254 -15.22 25.32 -2.32
N VAL A 255 -16.36 25.92 -2.66
CA VAL A 255 -16.59 27.36 -2.86
C VAL A 255 -17.05 28.09 -1.58
N ASN A 256 -17.38 27.43 -0.46
CA ASN A 256 -18.35 28.04 0.50
C ASN A 256 -18.03 28.01 2.02
N SER A 257 -16.80 28.18 2.52
CA SER A 257 -16.63 28.28 4.00
C SER A 257 -15.45 29.09 4.56
N GLY A 258 -15.15 30.26 4.00
CA GLY A 258 -14.28 31.24 4.68
C GLY A 258 -13.66 32.27 3.74
N PRO A 259 -13.04 33.35 4.28
CA PRO A 259 -12.20 34.19 3.45
C PRO A 259 -11.19 33.28 2.74
N PRO A 260 -11.00 33.43 1.42
CA PRO A 260 -10.09 32.58 0.67
C PRO A 260 -8.75 32.56 1.41
N ALA A 261 -8.13 31.39 1.51
CA ALA A 261 -6.69 31.35 1.76
C ALA A 261 -6.07 32.44 0.86
N ARG A 262 -5.11 33.23 1.36
CA ARG A 262 -4.46 34.29 0.56
C ARG A 262 -3.87 33.76 -0.77
N PHE A 263 -3.92 32.44 -0.97
CA PHE A 263 -3.39 31.65 -2.07
C PHE A 263 -4.39 30.63 -2.65
N ALA A 264 -5.70 30.81 -2.48
CA ALA A 264 -6.69 30.01 -3.22
C ALA A 264 -6.59 30.34 -4.72
N HIS A 265 -6.46 29.29 -5.54
CA HIS A 265 -6.28 29.37 -6.98
C HIS A 265 -7.36 30.23 -7.67
N TYR A 266 -6.98 31.42 -8.14
CA TYR A 266 -7.74 32.19 -9.13
C TYR A 266 -6.98 32.19 -10.46
N PRO A 267 -7.63 31.85 -11.60
CA PRO A 267 -7.03 32.04 -12.91
C PRO A 267 -6.92 33.55 -13.17
N GLY A 268 -5.73 34.12 -12.99
CA GLY A 268 -5.43 35.52 -13.35
C GLY A 268 -4.68 36.36 -12.33
N TYR A 269 -4.40 35.87 -11.11
CA TYR A 269 -3.69 36.64 -10.08
C TYR A 269 -2.22 36.22 -9.96
N LYS A 270 -1.27 37.15 -10.20
CA LYS A 270 0.17 36.93 -9.96
C LYS A 270 0.46 37.07 -8.46
N ALA A 271 0.39 35.97 -7.70
CA ALA A 271 0.77 35.95 -6.28
C ALA A 271 2.28 35.69 -6.08
N THR A 272 2.91 36.48 -5.21
CA THR A 272 4.36 36.51 -4.94
C THR A 272 4.82 35.61 -3.76
N HIS A 273 3.93 34.85 -3.13
CA HIS A 273 4.29 33.84 -2.12
C HIS A 273 3.59 32.51 -2.44
N ARG A 274 4.37 31.46 -2.72
CA ARG A 274 3.86 30.10 -2.97
C ARG A 274 4.26 29.21 -1.78
N GLN A 275 3.32 28.45 -1.24
CA GLN A 275 3.61 27.39 -0.26
C GLN A 275 4.02 26.12 -1.02
N GLN A 276 5.14 25.54 -0.61
CA GLN A 276 5.75 24.38 -1.23
C GLN A 276 5.64 23.22 -0.24
N LEU A 277 5.13 22.08 -0.70
CA LEU A 277 5.08 20.87 0.10
C LEU A 277 6.41 20.14 -0.05
N VAL A 278 7.08 19.88 1.07
CA VAL A 278 8.38 19.26 1.11
C VAL A 278 8.26 17.89 1.79
N ALA A 279 8.28 16.82 1.01
CA ALA A 279 8.36 15.47 1.56
C ALA A 279 9.84 15.10 1.74
N SER A 280 10.41 15.47 2.89
CA SER A 280 11.77 15.07 3.29
C SER A 280 11.93 14.83 4.79
N LEU A 281 12.91 13.98 5.09
CA LEU A 281 13.37 13.61 6.42
C LEU A 281 14.60 14.43 6.87
N SER A 282 15.03 15.45 6.13
CA SER A 282 16.21 16.29 6.44
C SER A 282 16.05 17.17 7.70
N SER A 283 14.83 17.48 8.13
CA SER A 283 14.58 18.34 9.30
C SER A 283 14.78 17.66 10.67
N PHE A 284 15.14 16.37 10.71
CA PHE A 284 15.07 15.52 11.92
C PHE A 284 16.41 15.35 12.66
N SER A 285 17.30 16.35 12.65
CA SER A 285 18.69 16.16 13.09
C SER A 285 19.01 16.08 14.60
N PRO A 286 18.13 16.32 15.61
CA PRO A 286 18.55 16.17 17.00
C PRO A 286 17.87 14.98 17.73
N PHE A 287 18.12 13.73 17.30
CA PHE A 287 17.61 12.54 18.03
C PHE A 287 18.69 11.51 18.42
N ARG A 288 19.98 11.87 18.39
CA ARG A 288 21.07 10.94 18.73
C ARG A 288 21.36 10.73 20.23
N SER A 289 20.67 11.41 21.16
CA SER A 289 21.21 11.54 22.53
C SER A 289 20.36 11.05 23.71
N TYR A 290 19.21 10.38 23.51
CA TYR A 290 18.37 9.95 24.64
C TYR A 290 17.90 8.49 24.52
N CYS A 291 18.79 7.55 24.82
CA CYS A 291 18.45 6.20 25.29
C CYS A 291 19.61 5.63 26.13
N PRO A 292 19.63 5.76 27.47
CA PRO A 292 20.54 5.02 28.33
C PRO A 292 19.86 3.71 28.73
N GLY A 293 20.31 2.57 28.20
CA GLY A 293 19.63 1.32 28.53
C GLY A 293 20.12 0.03 27.90
N LEU A 294 21.42 -0.16 27.69
CA LEU A 294 21.99 -1.51 27.53
C LEU A 294 23.30 -1.61 28.32
N GLY A 295 23.18 -2.06 29.56
CA GLY A 295 24.33 -2.46 30.37
C GLY A 295 24.86 -3.81 29.89
N THR A 296 26.13 -3.85 29.50
CA THR A 296 26.90 -5.09 29.36
C THR A 296 27.75 -5.31 30.60
N PRO A 297 27.76 -6.51 31.22
CA PRO A 297 28.73 -6.83 32.24
C PRO A 297 30.07 -7.25 31.61
N MET A 298 31.13 -7.04 32.40
CA MET A 298 32.54 -7.22 32.09
C MET A 298 32.96 -8.70 31.88
N ALA A 299 33.88 -8.92 30.92
CA ALA A 299 35.01 -9.86 30.98
C ALA A 299 35.96 -9.45 29.83
N GLY A 300 37.19 -8.97 30.05
CA GLY A 300 38.37 -9.75 30.47
C GLY A 300 39.12 -10.27 29.24
N SER A 301 40.01 -9.48 28.61
CA SER A 301 41.47 -9.44 28.81
C SER A 301 42.31 -10.37 27.91
N ILE A 302 43.19 -9.75 27.10
CA ILE A 302 44.52 -10.20 26.59
C ILE A 302 44.59 -11.38 25.57
N PHE A 303 44.99 -11.10 24.33
CA PHE A 303 46.30 -11.53 23.77
C PHE A 303 46.63 -10.84 22.43
N SER A 304 47.93 -10.68 22.23
CA SER A 304 48.61 -9.80 21.29
C SER A 304 49.05 -10.52 20.00
N THR A 305 49.18 -9.73 18.91
CA THR A 305 50.17 -9.84 17.80
C THR A 305 50.31 -11.16 17.01
N PHE A 306 50.09 -11.08 15.69
CA PHE A 306 51.04 -11.58 14.69
C PHE A 306 50.88 -10.84 13.34
N LEU A 307 51.97 -10.20 12.90
CA LEU A 307 52.22 -9.64 11.57
C LEU A 307 53.10 -10.64 10.81
N LEU A 308 52.78 -10.99 9.56
CA LEU A 308 53.67 -10.83 8.37
C LEU A 308 53.13 -11.53 7.09
N HIS A 309 53.04 -10.72 6.01
CA HIS A 309 53.45 -10.97 4.61
C HIS A 309 52.92 -12.18 3.82
N LEU A 310 52.23 -11.89 2.70
CA LEU A 310 52.85 -11.95 1.36
C LEU A 310 52.04 -11.15 0.33
N SER A 311 52.74 -10.33 -0.45
CA SER A 311 52.25 -9.61 -1.63
C SER A 311 52.55 -10.39 -2.90
N ILE A 312 51.94 -9.94 -4.01
CA ILE A 312 52.26 -10.15 -5.45
C ILE A 312 51.36 -11.18 -6.17
N LEU A 313 50.37 -10.70 -6.93
CA LEU A 313 50.37 -10.70 -8.41
C LEU A 313 49.12 -10.02 -8.99
N GLY A 314 49.35 -9.06 -9.89
CA GLY A 314 48.69 -9.03 -11.20
C GLY A 314 47.27 -8.50 -11.31
N ILE A 315 47.16 -7.20 -11.58
CA ILE A 315 45.98 -6.55 -12.15
C ILE A 315 45.69 -7.13 -13.54
N SER A 316 44.44 -7.55 -13.79
CA SER A 316 43.80 -7.44 -15.10
C SER A 316 42.31 -7.18 -14.91
N SER A 317 41.87 -6.14 -15.61
CA SER A 317 40.59 -5.47 -15.54
C SER A 317 39.42 -6.37 -15.96
N VAL A 318 38.40 -6.47 -15.11
CA VAL A 318 37.01 -6.67 -15.56
C VAL A 318 36.13 -5.71 -14.77
N LEU A 319 35.79 -4.60 -15.42
CA LEU A 319 34.58 -3.85 -15.15
C LEU A 319 33.41 -4.74 -15.59
N ALA A 320 32.65 -5.25 -14.63
CA ALA A 320 31.29 -5.72 -14.85
C ALA A 320 30.45 -5.26 -13.65
N HIS A 321 29.38 -4.54 -13.97
CA HIS A 321 28.45 -3.89 -13.08
C HIS A 321 28.08 -4.70 -11.83
N LEU A 322 28.36 -4.15 -10.65
CA LEU A 322 27.49 -4.35 -9.50
C LEU A 322 26.22 -3.51 -9.73
N ASP A 323 25.26 -4.09 -10.44
CA ASP A 323 23.90 -3.55 -10.47
C ASP A 323 23.20 -4.04 -9.20
N HIS A 324 23.09 -3.14 -8.23
CA HIS A 324 22.39 -3.38 -6.98
C HIS A 324 20.90 -3.19 -7.27
N ARG A 325 20.19 -4.28 -7.61
CA ARG A 325 18.74 -4.24 -7.79
C ARG A 325 18.05 -5.27 -6.92
N THR A 326 17.12 -4.71 -6.15
CA THR A 326 16.07 -5.30 -5.34
C THR A 326 15.66 -6.70 -5.76
N ALA A 327 16.04 -7.69 -4.98
CA ALA A 327 15.22 -8.88 -4.83
C ALA A 327 13.84 -8.41 -4.33
N VAL A 328 12.79 -8.70 -5.10
CA VAL A 328 11.42 -8.60 -4.62
C VAL A 328 11.36 -9.45 -3.36
N THR A 329 11.27 -8.77 -2.21
CA THR A 329 11.19 -9.44 -0.92
C THR A 329 9.82 -10.10 -0.89
N GLU A 330 9.78 -11.43 -0.80
CA GLU A 330 8.57 -12.20 -0.54
C GLU A 330 7.75 -11.53 0.59
N SER A 331 6.41 -11.66 0.50
CA SER A 331 5.26 -11.19 1.33
C SER A 331 5.43 -11.05 2.86
N SER A 332 6.60 -11.34 3.41
CA SER A 332 7.00 -11.35 4.82
C SER A 332 6.84 -10.07 5.66
N SER A 333 6.30 -8.94 5.14
CA SER A 333 6.12 -7.70 5.93
C SER A 333 4.67 -7.26 6.17
N LEU A 334 3.68 -8.11 5.89
CA LEU A 334 2.25 -7.73 5.93
C LEU A 334 1.60 -7.68 7.33
N GLY A 335 2.35 -7.80 8.42
CA GLY A 335 1.86 -7.58 9.78
C GLY A 335 2.45 -8.54 10.81
N PRO A 336 2.15 -8.37 12.11
CA PRO A 336 2.57 -9.32 13.12
C PRO A 336 1.91 -10.68 12.88
N GLN A 337 2.66 -11.74 13.15
CA GLN A 337 2.15 -13.11 13.17
C GLN A 337 0.96 -13.22 14.12
N LEU A 338 -0.09 -13.92 13.71
CA LEU A 338 -1.28 -14.14 14.51
C LEU A 338 -1.00 -15.20 15.59
N THR A 339 -1.52 -14.99 16.79
CA THR A 339 -1.35 -15.91 17.93
C THR A 339 -2.47 -16.96 18.05
N LEU A 340 -3.38 -17.00 17.08
CA LEU A 340 -4.53 -17.89 17.03
C LEU A 340 -4.10 -19.33 16.73
N GLN A 341 -4.85 -20.33 17.21
CA GLN A 341 -4.51 -21.74 16.97
C GLN A 341 -4.93 -22.21 15.57
N PRO A 342 -4.06 -22.86 14.79
CA PRO A 342 -4.45 -23.41 13.49
C PRO A 342 -5.29 -24.68 13.69
N GLN A 343 -6.35 -24.86 12.92
CA GLN A 343 -7.19 -26.07 12.99
C GLN A 343 -6.55 -27.26 12.27
N ALA A 344 -5.75 -27.01 11.24
CA ALA A 344 -5.03 -28.02 10.47
C ALA A 344 -3.61 -27.53 10.09
N PRO A 345 -2.66 -28.42 9.78
CA PRO A 345 -1.36 -28.01 9.27
C PRO A 345 -1.45 -27.38 7.86
N SER A 346 -2.39 -27.85 7.05
CA SER A 346 -2.72 -27.38 5.70
C SER A 346 -4.12 -27.88 5.33
N PHE A 347 -4.68 -27.42 4.22
CA PHE A 347 -5.90 -28.03 3.67
C PHE A 347 -5.66 -29.46 3.18
N ALA A 348 -6.62 -30.33 3.49
CA ALA A 348 -6.61 -31.76 3.12
C ALA A 348 -7.80 -32.13 2.20
N PHE A 349 -8.50 -31.13 1.66
CA PHE A 349 -9.60 -31.29 0.71
C PHE A 349 -9.23 -30.69 -0.64
N ASP A 350 -9.91 -31.13 -1.70
CA ASP A 350 -9.68 -30.65 -3.06
C ASP A 350 -10.99 -30.06 -3.63
N LEU A 351 -10.92 -28.82 -4.08
CA LEU A 351 -12.05 -28.10 -4.68
C LEU A 351 -12.16 -28.31 -6.20
N THR A 352 -11.16 -28.94 -6.84
CA THR A 352 -11.08 -29.07 -8.30
C THR A 352 -12.35 -29.69 -8.87
N ASN A 353 -12.83 -30.80 -8.31
CA ASN A 353 -14.01 -31.50 -8.82
C ASN A 353 -15.35 -30.86 -8.41
N ALA A 354 -15.35 -30.07 -7.33
CA ALA A 354 -16.56 -29.41 -6.84
C ALA A 354 -16.86 -28.10 -7.61
N LEU A 355 -15.83 -27.49 -8.20
CA LEU A 355 -15.96 -26.28 -9.00
C LEU A 355 -16.04 -26.63 -10.49
N PRO A 356 -17.15 -26.33 -11.18
CA PRO A 356 -17.26 -26.58 -12.61
C PRO A 356 -16.35 -25.63 -13.40
N PRO A 357 -15.67 -26.09 -14.46
CA PRO A 357 -14.89 -25.22 -15.31
C PRO A 357 -15.80 -24.32 -16.16
N ALA A 358 -15.35 -23.11 -16.46
CA ALA A 358 -15.96 -22.24 -17.45
C ALA A 358 -15.44 -22.57 -18.86
N SER A 359 -16.33 -22.68 -19.84
CA SER A 359 -15.92 -22.80 -21.25
C SER A 359 -15.13 -21.56 -21.65
N SER A 360 -14.13 -21.73 -22.51
CA SER A 360 -13.24 -20.64 -22.88
C SER A 360 -12.85 -20.69 -24.36
N SER A 361 -12.37 -19.55 -24.85
CA SER A 361 -11.69 -19.43 -26.13
C SER A 361 -10.32 -18.78 -25.91
N LEU A 362 -9.32 -19.24 -26.66
CA LEU A 362 -7.94 -18.81 -26.53
C LEU A 362 -7.51 -18.07 -27.80
N THR A 363 -6.90 -16.91 -27.64
CA THR A 363 -6.28 -16.14 -28.71
C THR A 363 -4.82 -15.87 -28.36
N PRO A 364 -3.85 -16.53 -29.02
CA PRO A 364 -2.44 -16.21 -28.85
C PRO A 364 -2.17 -14.74 -29.21
N LEU A 365 -1.40 -14.04 -28.37
CA LEU A 365 -1.02 -12.66 -28.63
C LEU A 365 0.28 -12.61 -29.43
N SER A 366 0.34 -11.69 -30.41
CA SER A 366 1.52 -11.52 -31.26
C SER A 366 2.70 -10.82 -30.56
N SER A 367 2.46 -10.22 -29.40
CA SER A 367 3.45 -9.49 -28.60
C SER A 367 3.16 -9.70 -27.11
N LEU A 368 4.22 -9.72 -26.30
CA LEU A 368 4.11 -9.75 -24.84
C LEU A 368 3.60 -8.40 -24.33
N PRO A 369 2.46 -8.36 -23.62
CA PRO A 369 2.03 -7.17 -22.88
C PRO A 369 3.07 -6.76 -21.81
N PRO A 370 3.10 -5.48 -21.40
CA PRO A 370 4.05 -5.00 -20.37
C PRO A 370 4.06 -5.85 -19.09
N ALA A 371 2.88 -6.23 -18.58
CA ALA A 371 2.75 -7.09 -17.40
C ALA A 371 3.45 -8.45 -17.55
N CYS A 372 3.54 -8.99 -18.76
CA CYS A 372 4.30 -10.21 -19.03
C CYS A 372 5.80 -9.94 -19.21
N SER A 373 6.16 -8.85 -19.90
CA SER A 373 7.57 -8.58 -20.20
C SER A 373 8.39 -8.26 -18.96
N ASP A 374 7.78 -7.69 -17.93
CA ASP A 374 8.44 -7.35 -16.68
C ASP A 374 8.86 -8.60 -15.88
N SER A 375 8.21 -9.74 -16.11
CA SER A 375 8.56 -11.05 -15.50
C SER A 375 9.66 -11.82 -16.26
N VAL A 376 10.17 -11.32 -17.40
CA VAL A 376 11.17 -12.03 -18.23
C VAL A 376 12.58 -11.48 -18.02
N GLY A 377 13.56 -12.35 -17.75
CA GLY A 377 14.96 -11.96 -17.59
C GLY A 377 15.79 -12.94 -16.74
N PRO A 378 17.13 -12.85 -16.76
CA PRO A 378 18.01 -13.78 -16.04
C PRO A 378 17.85 -13.71 -14.51
N THR A 379 17.32 -12.60 -14.01
CA THR A 379 17.06 -12.37 -12.58
C THR A 379 15.55 -12.30 -12.28
N ASN A 380 14.71 -12.55 -13.27
CA ASN A 380 13.27 -12.47 -13.13
C ASN A 380 12.67 -13.88 -13.00
N GLU A 381 11.37 -13.93 -12.74
CA GLU A 381 10.61 -15.16 -12.53
C GLU A 381 10.69 -16.12 -13.71
N CYS A 382 10.80 -15.56 -14.91
CA CYS A 382 10.91 -16.29 -16.16
C CYS A 382 12.32 -16.11 -16.75
N THR A 383 13.18 -17.11 -16.55
CA THR A 383 14.50 -17.14 -17.18
C THR A 383 14.45 -17.67 -18.61
N ALA A 384 13.34 -18.33 -18.99
CA ALA A 384 13.06 -18.84 -20.32
C ALA A 384 12.32 -17.80 -21.20
N THR A 385 11.98 -18.18 -22.42
CA THR A 385 11.07 -17.39 -23.25
C THR A 385 9.65 -17.44 -22.71
N MET A 386 8.90 -16.36 -22.86
CA MET A 386 7.51 -16.27 -22.41
C MET A 386 6.57 -16.13 -23.62
N SER A 387 5.37 -16.67 -23.48
CA SER A 387 4.26 -16.50 -24.43
C SER A 387 3.06 -15.88 -23.71
N ALA A 388 2.24 -15.11 -24.43
CA ALA A 388 1.02 -14.53 -23.88
C ALA A 388 -0.21 -14.98 -24.68
N THR A 389 -1.27 -15.35 -23.96
CA THR A 389 -2.54 -15.79 -24.53
C THR A 389 -3.68 -15.03 -23.87
N ALA A 390 -4.57 -14.47 -24.67
CA ALA A 390 -5.85 -13.94 -24.18
C ALA A 390 -6.87 -15.08 -24.06
N ILE A 391 -7.43 -15.28 -22.87
CA ILE A 391 -8.47 -16.27 -22.58
C ILE A 391 -9.79 -15.53 -22.36
N THR A 392 -10.82 -15.85 -23.14
CA THR A 392 -12.17 -15.33 -22.91
C THR A 392 -13.07 -16.46 -22.42
N TYR A 393 -13.56 -16.36 -21.19
CA TYR A 393 -14.55 -17.30 -20.63
C TYR A 393 -15.96 -16.91 -21.04
N GLU A 394 -16.87 -17.88 -21.19
CA GLU A 394 -18.24 -17.62 -21.62
C GLU A 394 -19.08 -16.79 -20.62
N ASP A 395 -18.63 -16.68 -19.38
CA ASP A 395 -19.24 -15.84 -18.33
C ASP A 395 -18.58 -14.46 -18.21
N CYS A 396 -17.62 -14.11 -19.08
CA CYS A 396 -16.97 -12.81 -19.11
C CYS A 396 -16.77 -12.26 -20.52
N GLY A 397 -17.09 -10.98 -20.72
CA GLY A 397 -16.93 -10.31 -22.01
C GLY A 397 -15.53 -9.77 -22.28
N ASP A 398 -14.71 -9.62 -21.23
CA ASP A 398 -13.31 -9.16 -21.32
C ASP A 398 -12.36 -10.35 -21.23
N PRO A 399 -11.32 -10.43 -22.06
CA PRO A 399 -10.33 -11.50 -22.00
C PRO A 399 -9.37 -11.31 -20.81
N PHE A 400 -8.97 -12.42 -20.19
CA PHE A 400 -7.88 -12.52 -19.23
C PHE A 400 -6.57 -12.76 -19.98
N VAL A 401 -5.49 -12.08 -19.58
CA VAL A 401 -4.17 -12.31 -20.19
C VAL A 401 -3.39 -13.30 -19.32
N VAL A 402 -2.93 -14.38 -19.96
CA VAL A 402 -2.05 -15.37 -19.34
C VAL A 402 -0.67 -15.31 -19.98
N CYS A 403 0.32 -15.02 -19.16
CA CYS A 403 1.73 -15.04 -19.49
C CYS A 403 2.32 -16.37 -19.01
N ARG A 404 2.79 -17.23 -19.92
CA ARG A 404 3.35 -18.55 -19.59
C ARG A 404 4.79 -18.66 -20.04
N CYS A 405 5.68 -18.94 -19.10
CA CYS A 405 7.06 -19.33 -19.38
C CYS A 405 7.12 -20.65 -20.16
N ALA A 406 8.07 -20.76 -21.08
CA ALA A 406 8.24 -21.95 -21.91
C ALA A 406 8.48 -23.21 -21.06
N ASP A 407 9.18 -23.07 -19.93
CA ASP A 407 9.52 -24.10 -18.96
C ASP A 407 8.53 -24.25 -17.80
N ALA A 408 7.42 -23.49 -17.78
CA ALA A 408 6.40 -23.60 -16.74
C ALA A 408 5.86 -25.03 -16.61
N ASN A 409 5.68 -25.51 -15.37
CA ASN A 409 5.18 -26.86 -15.10
C ASN A 409 3.72 -27.05 -15.54
N MET A 410 2.87 -26.04 -15.35
CA MET A 410 1.49 -26.09 -15.82
C MET A 410 1.40 -25.93 -17.34
N THR A 411 0.55 -26.74 -17.98
CA THR A 411 0.18 -26.55 -19.40
C THR A 411 -0.82 -25.41 -19.54
N MET A 412 -0.98 -24.87 -20.76
CA MET A 412 -2.02 -23.86 -21.02
C MET A 412 -3.42 -24.41 -20.69
N ASP A 413 -3.71 -25.67 -21.00
CA ASP A 413 -4.99 -26.30 -20.68
C ASP A 413 -5.23 -26.37 -19.17
N THR A 414 -4.20 -26.70 -18.39
CA THR A 414 -4.27 -26.71 -16.91
C THR A 414 -4.55 -25.30 -16.36
N ILE A 415 -3.90 -24.28 -16.91
CA ILE A 415 -4.09 -22.88 -16.50
C ILE A 415 -5.52 -22.43 -16.82
N VAL A 416 -5.98 -22.69 -18.05
CA VAL A 416 -7.33 -22.35 -18.51
C VAL A 416 -8.39 -23.06 -17.66
N ASP A 417 -8.20 -24.34 -17.35
CA ASP A 417 -9.12 -25.12 -16.53
C ASP A 417 -9.19 -24.58 -15.10
N ARG A 418 -8.04 -24.38 -14.42
CA ARG A 418 -8.02 -23.91 -13.03
C ARG A 418 -8.53 -22.49 -12.87
N LEU A 419 -8.07 -21.56 -13.71
CA LEU A 419 -8.64 -20.21 -13.73
C LEU A 419 -10.14 -20.26 -14.07
N GLY A 420 -10.54 -21.17 -14.97
CA GLY A 420 -11.93 -21.43 -15.34
C GLY A 420 -12.82 -21.91 -14.19
N ARG A 421 -12.24 -22.56 -13.17
CA ARG A 421 -12.92 -23.06 -11.97
C ARG A 421 -12.97 -22.05 -10.84
N VAL A 422 -12.13 -21.01 -10.85
CA VAL A 422 -12.26 -19.90 -9.89
C VAL A 422 -13.65 -19.27 -10.02
N PRO A 423 -14.42 -19.11 -8.93
CA PRO A 423 -15.75 -18.49 -8.99
C PRO A 423 -15.69 -17.11 -9.65
N VAL A 424 -16.60 -16.82 -10.59
CA VAL A 424 -16.55 -15.61 -11.42
C VAL A 424 -16.54 -14.31 -10.58
N GLY A 425 -17.18 -14.35 -9.41
CA GLY A 425 -17.18 -13.24 -8.46
C GLY A 425 -15.78 -12.87 -7.98
N LEU A 426 -14.89 -13.85 -7.80
CA LEU A 426 -13.48 -13.61 -7.44
C LEU A 426 -12.60 -13.46 -8.67
N ARG A 427 -12.78 -14.32 -9.68
CA ARG A 427 -11.96 -14.32 -10.89
C ARG A 427 -11.87 -12.95 -11.54
N ARG A 428 -12.94 -12.16 -11.51
CA ARG A 428 -12.99 -10.82 -12.10
C ARG A 428 -12.01 -9.79 -11.51
N PHE A 429 -11.39 -10.08 -10.36
CA PHE A 429 -10.38 -9.24 -9.73
C PHE A 429 -8.95 -9.52 -10.22
N VAL A 430 -8.75 -10.66 -10.89
CA VAL A 430 -7.46 -11.00 -11.52
C VAL A 430 -7.21 -10.07 -12.69
N ALA A 431 -6.05 -9.44 -12.76
CA ALA A 431 -5.62 -8.63 -13.92
C ALA A 431 -4.95 -9.52 -14.97
N ASN A 432 -3.77 -10.05 -14.64
CA ASN A 432 -3.02 -10.99 -15.46
C ASN A 432 -2.66 -12.23 -14.63
N VAL A 433 -2.39 -13.35 -15.32
CA VAL A 433 -1.85 -14.56 -14.71
C VAL A 433 -0.45 -14.79 -15.27
N VAL A 434 0.57 -14.79 -14.41
CA VAL A 434 1.93 -15.14 -14.77
C VAL A 434 2.23 -16.55 -14.27
N VAL A 435 2.72 -17.43 -15.14
CA VAL A 435 3.03 -18.81 -14.80
C VAL A 435 4.45 -19.18 -15.17
N SER A 436 5.21 -19.58 -14.16
CA SER A 436 6.64 -19.87 -14.23
C SER A 436 6.96 -21.28 -13.72
N SER A 437 8.18 -21.75 -13.95
CA SER A 437 8.65 -23.03 -13.41
C SER A 437 8.77 -22.96 -11.88
N ALA A 438 8.58 -24.11 -11.22
CA ALA A 438 8.80 -24.20 -9.77
C ALA A 438 10.28 -23.98 -9.46
N PRO A 439 10.63 -23.15 -8.46
CA PRO A 439 11.96 -23.20 -7.87
C PRO A 439 12.18 -24.56 -7.17
N LEU A 440 13.42 -24.82 -6.77
CA LEU A 440 13.78 -26.03 -6.02
C LEU A 440 13.01 -26.20 -4.70
N SER A 441 12.44 -25.11 -4.15
CA SER A 441 11.62 -25.10 -2.94
C SER A 441 10.19 -25.62 -3.13
N GLY A 442 9.75 -25.85 -4.38
CA GLY A 442 8.43 -26.39 -4.71
C GLY A 442 7.46 -25.37 -5.30
N SER A 443 6.22 -25.80 -5.51
CA SER A 443 5.15 -24.93 -6.01
C SER A 443 4.78 -23.87 -4.98
N HIS A 444 4.59 -22.64 -5.42
CA HIS A 444 4.11 -21.53 -4.60
C HIS A 444 3.42 -20.50 -5.50
N ALA A 445 2.81 -19.49 -4.89
CA ALA A 445 2.18 -18.41 -5.61
C ALA A 445 2.24 -17.11 -4.79
N TYR A 446 1.96 -16.00 -5.45
CA TYR A 446 1.67 -14.74 -4.78
C TYR A 446 0.82 -13.85 -5.66
N THR A 447 0.21 -12.84 -5.05
CA THR A 447 -0.58 -11.82 -5.75
C THR A 447 0.06 -10.45 -5.60
N ASN A 448 0.26 -9.76 -6.72
CA ASN A 448 0.62 -8.35 -6.70
C ASN A 448 -0.63 -7.52 -6.34
N LEU A 449 -0.74 -7.12 -5.07
CA LEU A 449 -1.90 -6.41 -4.55
C LEU A 449 -2.16 -5.05 -5.23
N THR A 450 -1.16 -4.48 -5.91
CA THR A 450 -1.30 -3.20 -6.62
C THR A 450 -1.93 -3.39 -8.00
N THR A 451 -1.44 -4.38 -8.75
CA THR A 451 -1.90 -4.63 -10.13
C THR A 451 -3.08 -5.59 -10.18
N GLY A 452 -3.18 -6.52 -9.23
CA GLY A 452 -4.10 -7.65 -9.26
C GLY A 452 -3.57 -8.83 -10.08
N ASP A 453 -2.28 -8.84 -10.41
CA ASP A 453 -1.64 -9.94 -11.11
C ASP A 453 -1.39 -11.10 -10.14
N ILE A 454 -1.70 -12.32 -10.58
CA ILE A 454 -1.38 -13.54 -9.81
C ILE A 454 -0.20 -14.25 -10.47
N HIS A 455 0.77 -14.61 -9.65
CA HIS A 455 2.01 -15.26 -10.07
C HIS A 455 2.03 -16.67 -9.52
N MET A 456 2.09 -17.67 -10.41
CA MET A 456 2.03 -19.08 -10.08
C MET A 456 3.34 -19.76 -10.48
N PHE A 457 3.94 -20.47 -9.53
CA PHE A 457 5.18 -21.21 -9.74
C PHE A 457 4.93 -22.70 -9.54
N GLY A 458 5.30 -23.49 -10.53
CA GLY A 458 5.08 -24.93 -10.48
C GLY A 458 3.68 -25.34 -10.89
N ASP A 459 3.22 -26.46 -10.35
CA ASP A 459 1.88 -27.01 -10.54
C ASP A 459 1.11 -26.86 -9.22
N THR A 460 0.33 -25.78 -9.10
CA THR A 460 -0.40 -25.38 -7.87
C THR A 460 -1.82 -25.94 -7.83
N THR A 461 -2.31 -26.30 -6.65
CA THR A 461 -3.65 -26.86 -6.45
C THR A 461 -4.75 -25.79 -6.47
N MET A 462 -6.01 -26.21 -6.63
CA MET A 462 -7.15 -25.28 -6.80
C MET A 462 -7.37 -24.35 -5.60
N ASP A 463 -7.04 -24.80 -4.38
CA ASP A 463 -7.06 -23.96 -3.18
C ASP A 463 -6.07 -22.80 -3.27
N VAL A 464 -4.87 -23.01 -3.84
CA VAL A 464 -3.91 -21.93 -4.09
C VAL A 464 -4.47 -20.94 -5.13
N TRP A 465 -5.08 -21.43 -6.20
CA TRP A 465 -5.74 -20.54 -7.17
C TRP A 465 -6.84 -19.68 -6.55
N ILE A 466 -7.57 -20.21 -5.57
CA ILE A 466 -8.59 -19.45 -4.84
C ILE A 466 -7.95 -18.49 -3.83
N HIS A 467 -6.86 -18.92 -3.20
CA HIS A 467 -6.09 -18.13 -2.24
C HIS A 467 -5.51 -16.86 -2.87
N GLU A 468 -5.11 -16.91 -4.14
CA GLU A 468 -4.48 -15.77 -4.84
C GLU A 468 -5.49 -14.79 -5.51
N VAL A 469 -6.79 -15.09 -5.49
CA VAL A 469 -7.81 -14.22 -6.10
C VAL A 469 -8.72 -13.40 -5.16
N PRO A 470 -8.48 -13.26 -3.84
CA PRO A 470 -9.25 -12.35 -3.01
C PRO A 470 -9.24 -10.91 -3.54
N PRO A 471 -10.29 -10.12 -3.26
CA PRO A 471 -10.33 -8.70 -3.60
C PRO A 471 -9.36 -7.90 -2.72
N PHE A 472 -8.09 -7.85 -3.11
CA PHE A 472 -7.02 -7.25 -2.32
C PHE A 472 -6.95 -5.73 -2.37
N ASP A 473 -7.65 -5.06 -3.27
CA ASP A 473 -7.57 -3.61 -3.45
C ASP A 473 -8.67 -2.82 -2.71
N THR A 474 -9.64 -3.53 -2.12
CA THR A 474 -10.64 -2.99 -1.17
C THR A 474 -10.42 -3.49 0.27
N THR A 475 -9.27 -4.15 0.49
CA THR A 475 -8.83 -4.94 1.65
C THR A 475 -9.83 -5.07 2.80
N PRO A 476 -10.87 -5.93 2.66
CA PRO A 476 -11.58 -6.44 3.83
C PRO A 476 -10.60 -7.01 4.87
N SER A 477 -9.50 -7.63 4.41
CA SER A 477 -8.41 -8.14 5.23
C SER A 477 -7.60 -7.09 6.01
N ALA A 478 -7.63 -5.81 5.60
CA ALA A 478 -7.03 -4.71 6.36
C ALA A 478 -8.07 -3.91 7.15
N SER A 479 -9.35 -4.25 7.00
CA SER A 479 -10.43 -3.54 7.68
C SER A 479 -10.43 -3.80 9.18
N GLN A 480 -10.93 -2.83 9.93
CA GLN A 480 -11.10 -2.96 11.37
C GLN A 480 -12.07 -4.09 11.73
N GLY A 481 -13.16 -4.25 10.96
CA GLY A 481 -14.13 -5.33 11.21
C GLY A 481 -13.49 -6.72 11.11
N TRP A 482 -12.53 -6.91 10.20
CA TRP A 482 -11.75 -8.14 10.13
C TRP A 482 -10.79 -8.31 11.30
N ALA A 483 -10.09 -7.24 11.68
CA ALA A 483 -9.20 -7.25 12.84
C ALA A 483 -9.94 -7.54 14.16
N GLU A 484 -11.17 -7.07 14.30
CA GLU A 484 -12.06 -7.35 15.44
C GLU A 484 -12.56 -8.79 15.43
N ALA A 485 -12.94 -9.30 14.27
CA ALA A 485 -13.34 -10.70 14.11
C ALA A 485 -12.22 -11.65 14.55
N LEU A 486 -10.98 -11.39 14.10
CA LEU A 486 -9.79 -12.14 14.51
C LEU A 486 -9.52 -12.09 16.01
N GLN A 487 -9.74 -10.95 16.66
CA GLN A 487 -9.52 -10.81 18.11
C GLN A 487 -10.55 -11.55 18.97
N GLN A 488 -11.74 -11.79 18.43
CA GLN A 488 -12.82 -12.49 19.13
C GLN A 488 -12.78 -14.02 18.91
N ASP A 489 -12.04 -14.45 17.89
CA ASP A 489 -11.85 -15.85 17.58
C ASP A 489 -10.63 -16.44 18.31
N THR A 490 -10.57 -17.76 18.34
CA THR A 490 -9.51 -18.52 19.04
C THR A 490 -8.68 -19.37 18.08
N CYS A 491 -9.12 -19.49 16.82
CA CYS A 491 -8.45 -20.30 15.81
C CYS A 491 -8.45 -19.63 14.43
N VAL A 492 -7.59 -20.15 13.57
CA VAL A 492 -7.48 -19.84 12.14
C VAL A 492 -7.58 -21.13 11.32
N PRO A 493 -7.79 -21.09 9.99
CA PRO A 493 -7.94 -22.29 9.18
C PRO A 493 -6.74 -23.24 9.28
N ASP A 494 -5.52 -22.75 9.04
CA ASP A 494 -4.32 -23.57 9.03
C ASP A 494 -3.05 -22.84 9.49
N ASN A 495 -1.90 -23.52 9.48
CA ASN A 495 -0.62 -22.93 9.87
C ASN A 495 -0.26 -21.71 9.01
N TYR A 496 -0.55 -21.75 7.71
CA TYR A 496 -0.20 -20.67 6.80
C TYR A 496 -1.01 -19.40 7.10
N SER A 497 -2.28 -19.58 7.48
CA SER A 497 -3.18 -18.51 7.94
C SER A 497 -2.61 -17.72 9.13
N GLN A 498 -1.76 -18.32 9.97
CA GLN A 498 -1.16 -17.61 11.11
C GLN A 498 -0.16 -16.53 10.70
N THR A 499 0.32 -16.54 9.46
CA THR A 499 1.42 -15.66 9.01
C THR A 499 1.06 -14.20 9.19
N ASN A 500 -0.12 -13.77 8.77
CA ASN A 500 -0.67 -12.44 8.99
C ASN A 500 -2.18 -12.40 8.64
N ARG A 501 -2.83 -11.25 8.84
CA ARG A 501 -4.28 -11.07 8.60
C ARG A 501 -4.71 -11.22 7.14
N VAL A 502 -3.80 -10.98 6.19
CA VAL A 502 -4.06 -11.08 4.76
C VAL A 502 -4.07 -12.55 4.36
N GLU A 503 -3.07 -13.31 4.79
CA GLU A 503 -2.99 -14.75 4.54
C GLU A 503 -4.16 -15.49 5.19
N ASP A 504 -4.54 -15.11 6.41
CA ASP A 504 -5.73 -15.66 7.08
C ASP A 504 -7.02 -15.41 6.30
N PHE A 505 -7.21 -14.19 5.80
CA PHE A 505 -8.40 -13.85 5.00
C PHE A 505 -8.44 -14.64 3.69
N ALA A 506 -7.30 -14.80 3.03
CA ALA A 506 -7.17 -15.59 1.81
C ALA A 506 -7.49 -17.07 2.08
N GLN A 507 -6.96 -17.66 3.16
CA GLN A 507 -7.26 -19.04 3.56
C GLN A 507 -8.73 -19.23 3.97
N LEU A 508 -9.30 -18.29 4.71
CA LEU A 508 -10.70 -18.37 5.08
C LEU A 508 -11.63 -18.23 3.86
N SER A 509 -11.19 -17.54 2.81
CA SER A 509 -11.91 -17.50 1.53
C SER A 509 -12.07 -18.88 0.91
N VAL A 510 -11.02 -19.71 0.97
CA VAL A 510 -11.07 -21.11 0.51
C VAL A 510 -12.08 -21.92 1.32
N ILE A 511 -12.03 -21.80 2.66
CA ILE A 511 -13.00 -22.45 3.57
C ILE A 511 -14.43 -21.98 3.28
N LYS A 512 -14.62 -20.69 3.02
CA LYS A 512 -15.94 -20.12 2.75
C LYS A 512 -16.52 -20.63 1.43
N ILE A 513 -15.70 -20.75 0.38
CA ILE A 513 -16.11 -21.33 -0.90
C ILE A 513 -16.51 -22.79 -0.73
N TYR A 514 -15.70 -23.58 0.00
CA TYR A 514 -16.07 -24.95 0.34
C TYR A 514 -17.43 -24.98 1.03
N ALA A 515 -17.62 -24.15 2.06
CA ALA A 515 -18.87 -24.12 2.82
C ALA A 515 -20.07 -23.80 1.94
N LEU A 516 -19.96 -22.81 1.05
CA LEU A 516 -21.04 -22.47 0.13
C LEU A 516 -21.36 -23.62 -0.83
N LEU A 517 -20.33 -24.28 -1.38
CA LEU A 517 -20.50 -25.47 -2.24
C LEU A 517 -21.21 -26.62 -1.51
N HIS A 518 -20.98 -26.77 -0.22
CA HIS A 518 -21.51 -27.88 0.58
C HIS A 518 -22.65 -27.46 1.51
N SER A 519 -23.51 -26.54 1.05
CA SER A 519 -24.74 -26.13 1.75
C SER A 519 -24.51 -25.61 3.19
N GLY A 520 -23.41 -24.89 3.40
CA GLY A 520 -22.99 -24.30 4.67
C GLY A 520 -22.10 -25.21 5.53
N ASN A 521 -21.83 -26.44 5.12
CA ASN A 521 -20.98 -27.35 5.89
C ASN A 521 -19.49 -27.04 5.67
N LEU A 522 -18.73 -26.89 6.76
CA LEU A 522 -17.28 -26.75 6.69
C LEU A 522 -16.59 -28.03 6.22
N PRO A 523 -15.33 -27.97 5.75
CA PRO A 523 -14.56 -29.17 5.44
C PRO A 523 -14.43 -30.10 6.65
N PRO A 524 -14.36 -31.43 6.43
CA PRO A 524 -14.16 -32.39 7.51
C PRO A 524 -12.97 -32.04 8.40
N GLY A 525 -13.19 -32.03 9.73
CA GLY A 525 -12.17 -31.68 10.72
C GLY A 525 -12.14 -30.21 11.14
N PHE A 526 -12.82 -29.31 10.42
CA PHE A 526 -12.93 -27.90 10.79
C PHE A 526 -14.15 -27.65 11.69
N ASN A 527 -14.01 -26.70 12.62
CA ASN A 527 -15.04 -26.28 13.57
C ASN A 527 -15.30 -24.78 13.41
N SER A 528 -16.54 -24.41 13.12
CA SER A 528 -16.91 -23.00 12.95
C SER A 528 -16.82 -22.21 14.26
N THR A 529 -17.01 -22.86 15.41
CA THR A 529 -17.14 -22.19 16.72
C THR A 529 -15.91 -21.35 17.07
N CYS A 530 -14.71 -21.81 16.74
CA CYS A 530 -13.48 -21.12 17.11
C CYS A 530 -13.10 -19.99 16.14
N MET A 531 -13.70 -19.93 14.95
CA MET A 531 -13.50 -18.92 13.90
C MET A 531 -14.84 -18.28 13.46
N GLN A 532 -15.83 -18.25 14.35
CA GLN A 532 -17.21 -17.91 14.00
C GLN A 532 -17.32 -16.43 13.63
N ASN A 533 -16.55 -15.56 14.27
CA ASN A 533 -16.61 -14.12 14.00
C ASN A 533 -15.99 -13.82 12.63
N GLN A 534 -14.89 -14.48 12.28
CA GLN A 534 -14.30 -14.38 10.95
C GLN A 534 -15.27 -14.88 9.87
N LEU A 535 -15.92 -16.03 10.06
CA LEU A 535 -16.93 -16.54 9.13
C LEU A 535 -18.12 -15.58 8.99
N THR A 536 -18.57 -14.99 10.10
CA THR A 536 -19.66 -14.00 10.11
C THR A 536 -19.26 -12.72 9.37
N PHE A 537 -18.01 -12.28 9.51
CA PHE A 537 -17.48 -11.17 8.74
C PHE A 537 -17.54 -11.48 7.24
N MET A 538 -17.10 -12.68 6.83
CA MET A 538 -17.18 -13.12 5.43
C MET A 538 -18.62 -13.14 4.89
N ASP A 539 -19.58 -13.59 5.71
CA ASP A 539 -21.01 -13.55 5.36
C ASP A 539 -21.57 -12.13 5.16
N GLY A 540 -20.99 -11.14 5.85
CA GLY A 540 -21.34 -9.73 5.69
C GLY A 540 -20.83 -9.11 4.38
N LEU A 541 -19.84 -9.75 3.73
CA LEU A 541 -19.32 -9.29 2.45
C LEU A 541 -20.24 -9.75 1.31
N SER A 542 -20.81 -8.80 0.57
CA SER A 542 -21.70 -9.09 -0.56
C SER A 542 -21.09 -10.07 -1.57
N LEU A 543 -19.76 -10.02 -1.72
CA LEU A 543 -19.01 -10.87 -2.64
C LEU A 543 -19.15 -12.36 -2.33
N TYR A 544 -19.23 -12.75 -1.05
CA TYR A 544 -19.38 -14.16 -0.64
C TYR A 544 -20.85 -14.61 -0.56
N ASN A 545 -21.78 -13.82 -1.10
CA ASN A 545 -23.12 -14.32 -1.41
C ASN A 545 -23.04 -15.27 -2.61
N ALA A 546 -23.67 -16.44 -2.52
CA ALA A 546 -23.63 -17.46 -3.59
C ALA A 546 -24.02 -16.93 -4.99
N THR A 547 -24.97 -15.99 -5.07
CA THR A 547 -25.41 -15.39 -6.34
C THR A 547 -24.35 -14.48 -6.95
N GLN A 548 -23.58 -13.76 -6.13
CA GLN A 548 -22.50 -12.91 -6.62
C GLN A 548 -21.25 -13.75 -6.89
N LEU A 549 -20.88 -14.64 -5.97
CA LEU A 549 -19.67 -15.45 -6.04
C LEU A 549 -19.69 -16.41 -7.24
N PHE A 550 -20.78 -17.16 -7.38
CA PHE A 550 -20.99 -18.18 -8.42
C PHE A 550 -21.99 -17.73 -9.48
N GLY A 551 -22.15 -16.42 -9.67
CA GLY A 551 -23.01 -15.88 -10.72
C GLY A 551 -22.57 -16.37 -12.11
N ASN A 552 -23.39 -16.06 -13.12
CA ASN A 552 -23.08 -16.40 -14.52
C ASN A 552 -22.40 -15.26 -15.28
N THR A 553 -21.93 -14.22 -14.57
CA THR A 553 -21.25 -13.10 -15.21
C THR A 553 -20.26 -12.37 -14.31
N CYS A 554 -19.14 -11.87 -14.86
CA CYS A 554 -18.32 -10.87 -14.17
C CYS A 554 -18.87 -9.44 -14.20
N ALA A 555 -20.02 -9.18 -14.84
CA ALA A 555 -20.69 -7.88 -14.77
C ALA A 555 -21.53 -7.72 -13.48
N ILE A 556 -20.96 -8.03 -12.32
CA ILE A 556 -21.68 -7.94 -11.05
C ILE A 556 -21.82 -6.47 -10.66
N ARG A 557 -23.08 -6.03 -10.52
CA ARG A 557 -23.45 -4.68 -10.13
C ARG A 557 -23.30 -4.51 -8.61
N GLY A 558 -22.56 -3.50 -8.15
CA GLY A 558 -22.42 -3.18 -6.73
C GLY A 558 -21.17 -2.37 -6.40
N LYS A 559 -21.04 -1.93 -5.13
CA LYS A 559 -19.87 -1.17 -4.63
C LYS A 559 -18.55 -1.94 -4.78
N ALA A 560 -18.61 -3.28 -4.78
CA ALA A 560 -17.47 -4.17 -4.99
C ALA A 560 -16.85 -4.08 -6.42
N GLY A 561 -17.44 -3.31 -7.34
CA GLY A 561 -17.02 -3.26 -8.74
C GLY A 561 -15.94 -2.24 -9.13
N ARG A 562 -15.51 -1.33 -8.23
CA ARG A 562 -14.51 -0.28 -8.58
C ARG A 562 -13.11 -0.83 -8.88
N SER A 563 -12.92 -2.06 -8.46
CA SER A 563 -11.66 -2.75 -8.29
C SER A 563 -11.52 -3.96 -9.22
N ALA A 564 -12.66 -4.46 -9.69
CA ALA A 564 -12.70 -5.55 -10.64
C ALA A 564 -12.03 -5.13 -11.95
N ARG A 565 -11.14 -5.98 -12.43
CA ARG A 565 -10.39 -5.81 -13.68
C ARG A 565 -11.22 -6.25 -14.89
N HIS A 566 -12.15 -7.16 -14.66
CA HIS A 566 -13.11 -7.66 -15.65
C HIS A 566 -14.52 -7.27 -15.24
N THR A 567 -15.19 -6.46 -16.08
CA THR A 567 -16.51 -5.91 -15.75
C THR A 567 -17.52 -6.03 -16.89
N LYS A 568 -17.05 -6.36 -18.10
CA LYS A 568 -17.92 -6.52 -19.25
C LYS A 568 -18.66 -7.86 -19.19
N PRO A 569 -20.00 -7.86 -19.36
CA PRO A 569 -20.76 -9.10 -19.45
C PRO A 569 -20.42 -9.85 -20.74
N PRO A 570 -20.63 -11.18 -20.78
CA PRO A 570 -20.55 -11.92 -22.04
C PRO A 570 -21.63 -11.43 -23.02
N ALA A 571 -21.42 -11.69 -24.31
CA ALA A 571 -22.36 -11.28 -25.36
C ALA A 571 -23.75 -11.94 -25.19
N VAL A 572 -23.76 -13.17 -24.68
CA VAL A 572 -24.97 -13.92 -24.34
C VAL A 572 -24.80 -14.49 -22.94
N LEU A 573 -25.72 -14.16 -22.04
CA LEU A 573 -25.74 -14.75 -20.70
C LEU A 573 -26.38 -16.13 -20.77
N ASP A 574 -25.66 -17.15 -20.33
CA ASP A 574 -26.25 -18.46 -20.11
C ASP A 574 -27.07 -18.44 -18.81
N ALA A 575 -28.38 -18.29 -18.94
CA ALA A 575 -29.31 -18.33 -17.81
C ALA A 575 -29.46 -19.73 -17.19
N SER A 576 -28.96 -20.79 -17.85
CA SER A 576 -29.02 -22.15 -17.34
C SER A 576 -27.88 -22.49 -16.37
N ARG A 577 -26.81 -21.69 -16.35
CA ARG A 577 -25.78 -21.75 -15.30
C ARG A 577 -26.36 -21.29 -13.97
N VAL A 578 -26.82 -22.26 -13.20
CA VAL A 578 -27.25 -22.07 -11.81
C VAL A 578 -26.20 -22.70 -10.91
N PHE A 579 -25.81 -22.00 -9.85
CA PHE A 579 -24.99 -22.56 -8.79
C PHE A 579 -25.64 -23.83 -8.23
N GLN A 580 -24.90 -24.93 -8.23
CA GLN A 580 -25.34 -26.20 -7.65
C GLN A 580 -24.47 -26.52 -6.44
N THR A 581 -25.13 -26.85 -5.33
CA THR A 581 -24.45 -27.39 -4.16
C THR A 581 -24.01 -28.83 -4.43
N VAL A 582 -22.81 -29.17 -3.99
CA VAL A 582 -22.24 -30.51 -4.07
C VAL A 582 -22.53 -31.23 -2.76
N PRO A 583 -23.07 -32.46 -2.78
CA PRO A 583 -23.21 -33.25 -1.56
C PRO A 583 -21.85 -33.43 -0.87
N LEU A 584 -21.82 -33.41 0.46
CA LEU A 584 -20.61 -33.76 1.21
C LEU A 584 -20.13 -35.14 0.77
N ASP A 585 -18.85 -35.26 0.42
CA ASP A 585 -18.23 -36.56 0.17
C ASP A 585 -18.02 -37.26 1.54
N PRO A 586 -18.79 -38.31 1.86
CA PRO A 586 -18.66 -39.00 3.14
C PRO A 586 -17.32 -39.75 3.26
N THR A 587 -16.57 -39.90 2.15
CA THR A 587 -15.28 -40.57 2.12
C THR A 587 -14.09 -39.63 2.33
N ALA A 588 -14.33 -38.31 2.38
CA ALA A 588 -13.34 -37.33 2.80
C ALA A 588 -13.12 -37.42 4.32
N THR A 589 -12.44 -38.48 4.78
CA THR A 589 -12.07 -38.63 6.18
C THR A 589 -10.98 -37.61 6.54
N ALA A 590 -11.17 -36.88 7.63
CA ALA A 590 -10.29 -35.81 8.12
C ALA A 590 -8.87 -36.25 8.60
N GLY A 591 -8.30 -37.35 8.09
CA GLY A 591 -7.17 -37.97 8.78
C GLY A 591 -6.40 -39.04 8.05
N ALA A 592 -6.01 -38.82 6.80
CA ALA A 592 -4.85 -39.50 6.24
C ALA A 592 -4.08 -38.52 5.34
N ALA A 593 -3.26 -37.67 5.96
CA ALA A 593 -2.17 -37.02 5.25
C ALA A 593 -1.26 -38.12 4.68
N LEU A 594 -1.53 -38.55 3.44
CA LEU A 594 -0.58 -39.29 2.65
C LEU A 594 0.60 -38.34 2.47
N MET A 595 1.71 -38.58 3.17
CA MET A 595 3.00 -38.10 2.72
C MET A 595 3.18 -38.61 1.29
N ARG A 596 2.86 -37.79 0.28
CA ARG A 596 3.34 -37.99 -1.08
C ARG A 596 4.83 -37.69 -1.05
N SER A 597 5.64 -38.67 -0.63
CA SER A 597 7.04 -38.66 -0.96
C SER A 597 7.13 -38.80 -2.47
N SER A 598 7.85 -37.87 -3.10
CA SER A 598 8.18 -37.89 -4.52
C SER A 598 9.15 -39.05 -4.78
N GLY A 599 8.64 -40.27 -4.74
CA GLY A 599 9.36 -41.47 -5.15
C GLY A 599 9.54 -41.42 -6.66
N VAL A 600 10.66 -40.83 -7.11
CA VAL A 600 11.16 -41.01 -8.47
C VAL A 600 11.36 -42.51 -8.68
N SER A 601 10.43 -43.14 -9.41
CA SER A 601 10.56 -44.52 -9.85
C SER A 601 11.53 -44.56 -11.03
N THR A 602 12.82 -44.69 -10.73
CA THR A 602 13.82 -45.10 -11.72
C THR A 602 13.56 -46.55 -12.07
N THR A 603 12.93 -46.78 -13.23
CA THR A 603 12.85 -48.11 -13.83
C THR A 603 14.25 -48.46 -14.35
N ILE A 604 15.05 -49.17 -13.56
CA ILE A 604 16.27 -49.83 -14.02
C ILE A 604 15.87 -51.23 -14.50
N THR A 605 15.80 -51.41 -15.82
CA THR A 605 15.83 -52.74 -16.42
C THR A 605 17.25 -53.30 -16.33
N ALA A 606 17.46 -54.26 -15.44
CA ALA A 606 18.59 -55.17 -15.49
C ALA A 606 18.11 -56.59 -15.13
N GLY A 607 18.18 -57.50 -16.10
CA GLY A 607 17.93 -58.92 -15.86
C GLY A 607 19.03 -59.53 -15.00
N GLY A 608 18.68 -60.50 -14.16
CA GLY A 608 19.66 -61.27 -13.39
C GLY A 608 19.08 -61.94 -12.15
N TRP A 609 18.78 -63.22 -12.30
CA TRP A 609 18.50 -64.28 -11.34
C TRP A 609 19.06 -64.21 -9.90
N LEU A 610 18.25 -64.78 -8.96
CA LEU A 610 18.62 -65.56 -7.75
C LEU A 610 19.33 -64.77 -6.61
N VAL A 611 19.04 -64.88 -5.30
CA VAL A 611 18.52 -65.95 -4.42
C VAL A 611 17.84 -65.29 -3.21
N ALA A 612 16.78 -65.92 -2.70
CA ALA A 612 16.08 -65.52 -1.48
C ALA A 612 16.87 -65.84 -0.20
N THR A 613 16.82 -64.96 0.80
CA THR A 613 17.03 -65.34 2.20
C THR A 613 16.08 -64.52 3.08
N CYS A 614 15.12 -65.20 3.70
CA CYS A 614 14.24 -64.64 4.71
C CYS A 614 14.99 -64.48 6.03
N VAL A 615 14.83 -63.33 6.70
CA VAL A 615 15.00 -63.22 8.15
C VAL A 615 13.77 -62.51 8.71
N PHE A 616 13.01 -63.26 9.52
CA PHE A 616 11.96 -62.74 10.39
C PHE A 616 12.59 -62.09 11.61
N ILE A 617 12.17 -60.87 11.96
CA ILE A 617 12.14 -60.41 13.35
C ILE A 617 10.79 -59.73 13.60
N LEU A 618 9.99 -60.42 14.43
CA LEU A 618 8.82 -59.90 15.13
C LEU A 618 9.25 -58.87 16.18
N PHE A 619 8.47 -57.80 16.33
CA PHE A 619 8.15 -57.29 17.66
C PHE A 619 6.68 -56.92 17.75
N TRP A 620 6.10 -57.31 18.88
CA TRP A 620 4.74 -57.07 19.34
C TRP A 620 4.80 -55.97 20.40
N ALA A 621 3.96 -54.94 20.26
CA ALA A 621 3.33 -54.07 21.27
C ALA A 621 2.94 -52.76 20.59
#